data_AF-A0AAE0RUK5-F1
#
_entry.id   AF-A0AAE0RUK5-F1
#
_cell.length_a   1.000
_cell.length_b   1.000
_cell.length_c   1.000
_cell.angle_alpha   90.00
_cell.angle_beta   90.00
_cell.angle_gamma   90.00
#
_symmetry.space_group_name_H-M   'P 1'
#
loop_
_entity.id
_entity.type
_entity.pdbx_description
1 polymer ?
#
loop_
_entity_poly.entity_id
_entity_poly.type
_entity_poly.pdbx_seq_one_letter_code
_entity_poly.pdbx_strand_id
1 'polypeptide(L)'
;MDLSKGSIRAHLTEYQSLPRLSLSQTSLLEENFKQNRNPTELEVVLYAAEAGITEEDVKKWFQHRLAVWRQQQGLPANSGHINS
;
A
#
# COMPACT_ATOMS: atom_id res chain seq x y z
N MET A 1 -19.93 15.25 -1.06
CA MET A 1 -18.78 14.72 -1.82
C MET A 1 -18.38 13.44 -1.11
N ASP A 2 -18.76 12.29 -1.67
CA ASP A 2 -18.40 10.98 -1.12
C ASP A 2 -16.90 10.75 -1.32
N LEU A 3 -16.12 11.10 -0.29
CA LEU A 3 -14.72 10.69 -0.17
C LEU A 3 -14.73 9.18 0.03
N SER A 4 -14.82 8.47 -1.09
CA SER A 4 -14.75 7.02 -1.20
C SER A 4 -13.55 6.55 -0.39
N LYS A 5 -13.84 5.93 0.75
CA LYS A 5 -12.85 5.40 1.70
C LYS A 5 -11.76 4.64 0.94
N GLY A 6 -10.50 4.88 1.31
CA GLY A 6 -9.28 4.57 0.54
C GLY A 6 -9.31 3.33 -0.38
N SER A 7 -8.70 3.51 -1.55
CA SER A 7 -8.75 2.60 -2.71
C SER A 7 -7.67 1.50 -2.70
N ILE A 8 -6.84 1.43 -1.64
CA ILE A 8 -5.78 0.42 -1.55
C ILE A 8 -6.37 -0.90 -1.05
N ARG A 9 -6.51 -1.86 -1.95
CA ARG A 9 -6.89 -3.24 -1.61
C ARG A 9 -5.66 -4.05 -1.26
N ALA A 10 -5.70 -4.78 -0.16
CA ALA A 10 -4.62 -5.69 0.22
C ALA A 10 -4.42 -6.76 -0.88
N HIS A 11 -3.22 -6.79 -1.45
CA HIS A 11 -2.83 -7.73 -2.50
C HIS A 11 -1.36 -8.12 -2.31
N LEU A 12 -1.09 -9.42 -2.12
CA LEU A 12 0.28 -9.93 -2.10
C LEU A 12 0.85 -9.95 -3.51
N THR A 13 1.64 -8.93 -3.82
CA THR A 13 2.46 -8.88 -5.03
C THR A 13 3.74 -9.70 -4.85
N GLU A 14 4.15 -10.45 -5.85
CA GLU A 14 5.45 -11.13 -5.84
C GLU A 14 6.61 -10.12 -5.79
N TYR A 15 7.71 -10.46 -5.09
CA TYR A 15 8.86 -9.56 -4.94
C TYR A 15 9.46 -9.06 -6.26
N GLN A 16 9.39 -9.89 -7.30
CA GLN A 16 9.85 -9.57 -8.66
C GLN A 16 8.98 -8.53 -9.39
N SER A 17 7.73 -8.33 -8.93
CA SER A 17 6.80 -7.32 -9.44
C SER A 17 6.64 -6.11 -8.50
N LEU A 18 7.35 -6.10 -7.37
CA LEU A 18 7.41 -4.95 -6.48
C LEU A 18 8.32 -3.86 -7.05
N PRO A 19 8.00 -2.59 -6.76
CA PRO A 19 8.87 -1.48 -7.13
C PRO A 19 10.24 -1.62 -6.47
N ARG A 20 11.29 -1.31 -7.24
CA ARG A 20 12.66 -1.26 -6.72
C ARG A 20 12.88 0.06 -6.00
N LEU A 21 12.57 0.08 -4.71
CA LEU A 21 12.71 1.26 -3.86
C LEU A 21 14.05 1.26 -3.12
N SER A 22 14.61 2.44 -2.90
CA SER A 22 15.76 2.63 -2.00
C SER A 22 15.35 2.53 -0.54
N LEU A 23 16.32 2.43 0.37
CA LEU A 23 16.08 2.42 1.81
C LEU A 23 15.34 3.69 2.27
N SER A 24 15.75 4.86 1.79
CA SER A 24 15.12 6.14 2.15
C SER A 24 13.66 6.20 1.68
N GLN A 25 13.37 5.75 0.46
CA GLN A 25 12.00 5.68 -0.08
C GLN A 25 11.15 4.71 0.72
N THR A 26 11.69 3.52 1.03
CA THR A 26 10.97 2.50 1.81
C THR A 26 10.68 2.99 3.22
N SER A 27 11.63 3.66 3.88
CA SER A 27 11.43 4.26 5.20
C SER A 27 10.30 5.30 5.18
N LEU A 28 10.30 6.21 4.19
CA LEU A 28 9.25 7.22 4.05
C LEU A 28 7.86 6.59 3.87
N LEU A 29 7.74 5.59 2.99
CA LEU A 29 6.47 4.89 2.80
C LEU A 29 6.05 4.10 4.04
N GLU A 30 7.00 3.55 4.79
CA GLU A 30 6.71 2.81 6.03
C GLU A 30 6.24 3.71 7.17
N GLU A 31 6.82 4.90 7.30
CA GLU A 31 6.35 5.92 8.24
C GLU A 31 4.92 6.36 7.90
N ASN A 32 4.67 6.67 6.63
CA ASN A 32 3.33 7.01 6.15
C ASN A 32 2.33 5.85 6.36
N PHE A 33 2.72 4.62 6.09
CA PHE A 33 1.88 3.44 6.32
C PHE A 33 1.51 3.22 7.80
N LYS A 34 2.43 3.53 8.73
CA LYS A 34 2.15 3.44 10.17
C LYS A 34 1.08 4.45 10.60
N GLN A 35 1.07 5.64 10.00
CA GLN A 35 0.08 6.68 10.25
C GLN A 35 -1.25 6.36 9.56
N ASN A 36 -1.23 6.08 8.25
CA ASN A 36 -2.39 5.74 7.47
C ASN A 36 -2.15 4.49 6.59
N ARG A 37 -2.81 3.38 6.95
CA ARG A 37 -2.70 2.10 6.23
C ARG A 37 -3.52 2.04 4.95
N ASN A 38 -4.45 2.98 4.74
CA ASN A 38 -5.29 3.05 3.56
C ASN A 38 -5.35 4.48 3.02
N PRO A 39 -4.27 4.96 2.37
CA PRO A 39 -4.21 6.30 1.82
C PRO A 39 -5.26 6.51 0.72
N THR A 40 -5.73 7.75 0.62
CA THR A 40 -6.57 8.19 -0.51
C THR A 40 -5.72 8.42 -1.75
N GLU A 41 -6.35 8.59 -2.91
CA GLU A 41 -5.62 8.88 -4.15
C GLU A 41 -4.76 10.15 -4.03
N LEU A 42 -5.27 11.19 -3.36
CA LEU A 42 -4.51 12.40 -3.09
C LEU A 42 -3.26 12.13 -2.23
N GLU A 43 -3.39 11.30 -1.20
CA GLU A 43 -2.24 10.94 -0.36
C GLU A 43 -1.20 10.12 -1.11
N VAL A 44 -1.63 9.21 -2.00
CA VAL A 44 -0.72 8.49 -2.88
C VAL A 44 0.08 9.47 -3.76
N VAL A 45 -0.57 10.47 -4.34
CA VAL A 45 0.09 11.51 -5.14
C VAL A 45 1.14 12.26 -4.32
N LEU A 46 0.79 12.64 -3.09
CA LEU A 46 1.72 13.31 -2.17
C LEU A 46 2.94 12.43 -1.86
N TYR A 47 2.72 11.17 -1.46
CA TYR A 47 3.80 10.26 -1.13
C TYR A 47 4.70 9.95 -2.33
N ALA A 48 4.11 9.85 -3.53
CA ALA A 48 4.84 9.67 -4.77
C ALA A 48 5.77 10.85 -5.04
N ALA A 49 5.27 12.08 -4.89
CA ALA A 49 6.06 13.30 -5.03
C ALA A 49 7.18 13.39 -3.97
N GLU A 50 6.89 13.08 -2.70
CA GLU A 50 7.85 13.10 -1.60
C GLU A 50 8.96 12.06 -1.75
N ALA A 51 8.61 10.83 -2.14
CA ALA A 51 9.58 9.75 -2.38
C ALA A 51 10.28 9.86 -3.75
N GLY A 52 9.80 10.72 -4.65
CA GLY A 52 10.30 10.83 -6.02
C GLY A 52 10.08 9.56 -6.85
N ILE A 53 8.94 8.88 -6.64
CA ILE A 53 8.55 7.66 -7.37
C ILE A 53 7.17 7.83 -8.01
N THR A 54 6.73 6.84 -8.77
CA THR A 54 5.40 6.91 -9.39
C THR A 54 4.30 6.55 -8.40
N GLU A 55 3.10 7.10 -8.62
CA GLU A 55 1.91 6.73 -7.85
C GLU A 55 1.59 5.24 -7.93
N GLU A 56 1.89 4.60 -9.07
CA GLU A 56 1.70 3.17 -9.25
C GLU A 56 2.63 2.36 -8.33
N ASP A 57 3.89 2.77 -8.19
CA ASP A 57 4.85 2.13 -7.29
C ASP A 57 4.41 2.27 -5.83
N VAL A 58 3.96 3.47 -5.44
CA VAL A 58 3.36 3.70 -4.11
C VAL A 58 2.17 2.76 -3.89
N LYS A 59 1.23 2.71 -4.84
CA LYS A 59 0.05 1.85 -4.76
C LYS A 59 0.45 0.38 -4.59
N LYS A 60 1.32 -0.16 -5.45
CA LYS A 60 1.79 -1.56 -5.37
C LYS A 60 2.46 -1.88 -4.03
N TRP A 61 3.32 -0.97 -3.55
CA TRP A 61 4.00 -1.15 -2.27
C TRP A 61 3.01 -1.18 -1.11
N PHE A 62 2.06 -0.24 -1.08
CA PHE A 62 1.02 -0.15 -0.06
C PHE A 62 0.09 -1.38 -0.08
N GLN A 63 -0.32 -1.85 -1.26
CA GLN A 63 -1.14 -3.05 -1.41
C GLN A 63 -0.45 -4.30 -0.83
N HIS A 64 0.82 -4.49 -1.16
CA HIS A 64 1.63 -5.61 -0.65
C HIS A 64 1.86 -5.50 0.85
N ARG A 65 2.26 -4.32 1.36
CA ARG A 65 2.47 -4.12 2.79
C ARG A 65 1.20 -4.27 3.62
N LEU A 66 0.07 -3.82 3.09
CA LEU A 66 -1.23 -4.04 3.72
C LEU A 66 -1.57 -5.54 3.78
N ALA A 67 -1.26 -6.31 2.74
CA ALA A 67 -1.48 -7.75 2.73
C ALA A 67 -0.58 -8.50 3.72
N VAL A 68 0.71 -8.14 3.79
CA VAL A 68 1.66 -8.68 4.77
C VAL A 68 1.20 -8.34 6.19
N TRP A 69 0.80 -7.09 6.44
CA TRP A 69 0.28 -6.68 7.75
C TRP A 69 -0.97 -7.50 8.14
N ARG A 70 -1.90 -7.74 7.20
CA ARG A 70 -3.08 -8.59 7.44
C ARG A 70 -2.69 -10.01 7.84
N GLN A 71 -1.73 -10.63 7.16
CA GLN A 71 -1.23 -11.95 7.54
C GLN A 71 -0.68 -11.98 8.96
N GLN A 72 0.06 -10.95 9.37
CA GLN A 72 0.59 -10.83 10.73
C GLN A 72 -0.53 -10.69 11.78
N GLN A 73 -1.68 -10.11 11.40
CA GLN A 73 -2.88 -10.05 12.26
C GLN A 73 -3.70 -11.35 12.24
N GLY A 74 -3.27 -12.39 11.52
CA GLY A 74 -4.05 -13.62 11.32
C GLY A 74 -5.23 -13.46 10.34
N LEU A 75 -5.28 -12.35 9.59
CA LEU A 75 -6.29 -12.07 8.58
C LEU A 75 -5.81 -12.57 7.20
N PRO A 76 -6.74 -12.90 6.28
CA PRO A 76 -6.37 -13.26 4.92
C PRO A 76 -5.66 -12.10 4.21
N ALA A 77 -4.56 -12.43 3.55
CA ALA A 77 -3.63 -11.48 2.92
C ALA A 77 -4.29 -10.70 1.78
N ASN A 78 -5.01 -11.41 0.92
CA ASN A 78 -5.74 -10.81 -0.18
C ASN A 78 -7.15 -10.47 0.29
N SER A 79 -7.66 -9.31 -0.11
CA SER A 79 -9.09 -8.98 0.04
C SER A 79 -9.91 -9.80 -0.96
N GLY A 80 -10.02 -11.10 -0.69
CA GLY A 80 -10.69 -12.10 -1.50
C GLY A 80 -12.00 -12.56 -0.85
N HIS A 81 -13.04 -12.55 -1.67
CA HIS A 81 -14.43 -12.96 -1.47
C HIS A 81 -14.62 -14.07 -0.40
N ILE A 82 -15.44 -13.77 0.61
CA ILE A 82 -16.09 -14.80 1.44
C ILE A 82 -16.78 -15.80 0.52
N ASN A 83 -16.25 -17.02 0.41
CA ASN A 83 -17.04 -18.13 -0.13
C ASN A 83 -17.75 -18.80 1.05
N SER A 84 -19.06 -18.98 0.86
CA SER A 84 -20.08 -19.48 1.79
C SER A 84 -19.73 -20.76 2.53
#